data_AF-M1PNH7-F1
#
_entry.id   AF-M1PNH7-F1
#
_cell.length_a   1.000
_cell.length_b   1.000
_cell.length_c   1.000
_cell.angle_alpha   90.00
_cell.angle_beta   90.00
_cell.angle_gamma   90.00
#
_symmetry.space_group_name_H-M   'P 1'
#
loop_
_entity.id
_entity.type
_entity.pdbx_description
1 polymer ?
#
loop_
_entity_poly.entity_id
_entity_poly.type
_entity_poly.pdbx_seq_one_letter_code
_entity_poly.pdbx_strand_id
1 'polypeptide(L)'
;AKMAAQLKAAVGKSMWQAIHIPTTVSRTCDGGTTSRWSAMQIGMSFIGAYKMCAGEAAVADLAFAAKHAGVIQMADILPARRARGPNEPGGIKFGHFADMVQADRKYPNDPV
;
A
#
# COMPACT_ATOMS: atom_id res chain seq x y z
N ALA A 1 -3.58 -23.49 -9.02
CA ALA A 1 -5.03 -23.29 -9.25
C ALA A 1 -5.82 -23.02 -7.96
N LYS A 2 -5.68 -23.85 -6.90
CA LYS A 2 -6.40 -23.68 -5.62
C LYS A 2 -6.17 -22.33 -4.93
N MET A 3 -4.90 -21.91 -4.74
CA MET A 3 -4.56 -20.60 -4.15
C MET A 3 -5.14 -19.42 -4.94
N ALA A 4 -5.06 -19.47 -6.27
CA ALA A 4 -5.61 -18.42 -7.12
C ALA A 4 -7.14 -18.29 -6.98
N ALA A 5 -7.87 -19.40 -6.79
CA ALA A 5 -9.31 -19.36 -6.55
C ALA A 5 -9.63 -18.71 -5.20
N GLN A 6 -8.87 -19.04 -4.15
CA GLN A 6 -9.02 -18.41 -2.83
C GLN A 6 -8.75 -16.90 -2.87
N LEU A 7 -7.65 -16.48 -3.51
CA LEU A 7 -7.30 -15.07 -3.65
C LEU A 7 -8.35 -14.30 -4.46
N LYS A 8 -8.83 -14.86 -5.58
CA LYS A 8 -9.89 -14.22 -6.38
C LYS A 8 -11.20 -14.09 -5.60
N ALA A 9 -11.56 -15.10 -4.79
CA ALA A 9 -12.74 -15.04 -3.93
C ALA A 9 -12.60 -13.95 -2.86
N ALA A 10 -11.42 -13.83 -2.25
CA ALA A 10 -11.14 -12.81 -1.23
C ALA A 10 -11.09 -11.38 -1.80
N VAL A 11 -10.46 -11.18 -2.96
CA VAL A 11 -10.42 -9.87 -3.64
C VAL A 11 -11.79 -9.50 -4.22
N GLY A 12 -12.57 -10.50 -4.65
CA GLY A 12 -13.89 -10.30 -5.24
C GLY A 12 -13.84 -9.42 -6.49
N LYS A 13 -14.75 -8.44 -6.56
CA LYS A 13 -14.83 -7.48 -7.68
C LYS A 13 -14.04 -6.19 -7.44
N SER A 14 -13.26 -6.13 -6.35
CA SER A 14 -12.48 -4.94 -6.02
C SER A 14 -11.24 -4.80 -6.91
N MET A 15 -10.72 -3.58 -7.03
CA MET A 15 -9.48 -3.27 -7.73
C MET A 15 -8.48 -2.68 -6.74
N TRP A 16 -7.23 -3.13 -6.81
CA TRP A 16 -6.14 -2.67 -5.95
C TRP A 16 -4.94 -2.26 -6.78
N GLN A 17 -4.22 -1.23 -6.30
CA GLN A 17 -2.98 -0.75 -6.90
C GLN A 17 -1.81 -1.10 -5.97
N ALA A 18 -0.82 -1.83 -6.48
CA ALA A 18 0.45 -2.06 -5.78
C ALA A 18 1.48 -1.01 -6.25
N ILE A 19 1.75 -0.02 -5.41
CA ILE A 19 2.57 1.14 -5.77
C ILE A 19 3.92 1.08 -5.06
N HIS A 20 4.99 1.18 -5.85
CA HIS A 20 6.36 1.22 -5.36
C HIS A 20 6.97 2.59 -5.65
N ILE A 21 7.37 3.30 -4.59
CA ILE A 21 8.10 4.57 -4.73
C ILE A 21 9.57 4.30 -5.05
N PRO A 22 10.32 5.28 -5.60
CA PRO A 22 11.74 5.09 -5.89
C PRO A 22 12.53 4.73 -4.63
N THR A 23 13.40 3.71 -4.72
CA THR A 23 14.25 3.27 -3.59
C THR A 23 15.09 4.41 -3.04
N THR A 24 15.60 5.32 -3.90
CA THR A 24 16.36 6.49 -3.46
C THR A 24 15.53 7.41 -2.55
N VAL A 25 14.23 7.59 -2.83
CA VAL A 25 13.34 8.37 -1.96
C VAL A 25 13.17 7.66 -0.62
N SER A 26 12.91 6.36 -0.63
CA SER A 26 12.77 5.58 0.61
C SER A 26 14.04 5.60 1.47
N ARG A 27 15.22 5.61 0.84
CA ARG A 27 16.51 5.68 1.54
C ARG A 27 16.83 7.07 2.10
N THR A 28 16.43 8.12 1.39
CA THR A 28 16.64 9.52 1.81
C THR A 28 15.63 9.95 2.88
N CYS A 29 14.42 9.39 2.84
CA CYS A 29 13.33 9.70 3.75
C CYS A 29 13.05 8.51 4.70
N ASP A 30 11.78 8.13 4.84
CA ASP A 30 11.30 7.10 5.75
C ASP A 30 10.14 6.29 5.13
N GLY A 31 9.65 5.28 5.84
CA GLY A 31 8.49 4.48 5.42
C GLY A 31 7.18 5.28 5.33
N GLY A 32 7.04 6.32 6.16
CA GLY A 32 5.88 7.21 6.16
C GLY A 32 5.72 8.01 4.88
N THR A 33 6.80 8.16 4.11
CA THR A 33 6.82 8.84 2.82
C THR A 33 6.07 8.06 1.73
N THR A 34 6.05 6.72 1.80
CA THR A 34 5.52 5.85 0.74
C THR A 34 4.05 6.11 0.40
N SER A 35 3.15 6.12 1.37
CA SER A 35 1.71 6.33 1.11
C SER A 35 1.41 7.77 0.69
N ARG A 36 2.15 8.75 1.25
CA ARG A 36 2.01 10.16 0.90
C ARG A 36 2.43 10.40 -0.54
N TRP A 37 3.62 9.94 -0.92
CA TRP A 37 4.14 10.04 -2.28
C TRP A 37 3.21 9.36 -3.28
N SER A 38 2.78 8.14 -2.98
CA SER A 38 1.80 7.39 -3.78
C SER A 38 0.54 8.22 -4.06
N ALA A 39 -0.11 8.73 -3.00
CA ALA A 39 -1.34 9.49 -3.13
C ALA A 39 -1.20 10.77 -3.94
N MET A 40 -0.07 11.48 -3.84
CA MET A 40 0.15 12.70 -4.63
C MET A 40 0.17 12.37 -6.12
N GLN A 41 0.88 11.30 -6.51
CA GLN A 41 0.97 10.90 -7.91
C GLN A 41 -0.33 10.27 -8.42
N ILE A 42 -1.08 9.54 -7.58
CA ILE A 42 -2.44 9.09 -7.93
C ILE A 42 -3.33 10.28 -8.25
N GLY A 43 -3.40 11.29 -7.37
CA GLY A 43 -4.25 12.47 -7.57
C GLY A 43 -3.94 13.21 -8.87
N MET A 44 -2.65 13.46 -9.15
CA MET A 44 -2.24 14.10 -10.40
C MET A 44 -2.56 13.24 -11.64
N SER A 45 -2.41 11.92 -11.53
CA SER A 45 -2.74 11.00 -12.61
C SER A 45 -4.25 10.98 -12.90
N PHE A 46 -5.10 11.04 -11.87
CA PHE A 46 -6.54 11.15 -12.04
C PHE A 46 -6.94 12.47 -12.70
N ILE A 47 -6.36 13.59 -12.27
CA ILE A 47 -6.61 14.91 -12.89
C ILE A 47 -6.29 14.85 -14.40
N GLY A 48 -5.12 14.32 -14.76
CA GLY A 48 -4.70 14.21 -16.16
C GLY A 48 -5.52 13.21 -16.98
N ALA A 49 -5.78 12.02 -16.43
CA ALA A 49 -6.45 10.94 -17.15
C ALA A 49 -7.94 11.20 -17.36
N TYR A 50 -8.61 11.82 -16.39
CA TYR A 50 -10.06 12.06 -16.40
C TYR A 50 -10.44 13.51 -16.70
N LYS A 51 -9.47 14.36 -17.08
CA LYS A 51 -9.68 15.77 -17.44
C LYS A 51 -10.42 16.55 -16.34
N MET A 52 -10.12 16.27 -15.09
CA MET A 52 -10.68 17.00 -13.95
C MET A 52 -10.05 18.41 -13.86
N CYS A 53 -10.73 19.34 -13.20
CA CYS A 53 -10.12 20.62 -12.88
C CYS A 53 -8.99 20.42 -11.84
N ALA A 54 -7.83 21.04 -12.07
CA ALA A 54 -6.68 20.92 -11.19
C ALA A 54 -6.90 21.69 -9.88
N GLY A 55 -7.48 21.00 -8.88
CA GLY A 55 -7.72 21.55 -7.54
C GLY A 55 -9.20 21.83 -7.21
N GLU A 56 -10.14 21.21 -7.91
CA GLU A 56 -11.55 21.25 -7.51
C GLU A 56 -11.84 20.40 -6.26
N ALA A 57 -12.99 20.60 -5.62
CA ALA A 57 -13.37 19.92 -4.38
C ALA A 57 -13.31 18.38 -4.48
N ALA A 58 -13.66 17.79 -5.62
CA ALA A 58 -13.60 16.35 -5.83
C ALA A 58 -12.17 15.77 -5.73
N VAL A 59 -11.12 16.58 -5.92
CA VAL A 59 -9.72 16.16 -5.72
C VAL A 59 -9.45 15.85 -4.24
N ALA A 60 -10.16 16.48 -3.31
CA ALA A 60 -10.04 16.18 -1.88
C ALA A 60 -10.53 14.76 -1.54
N ASP A 61 -11.61 14.30 -2.20
CA ASP A 61 -12.12 12.94 -2.02
C ASP A 61 -11.10 11.91 -2.51
N LEU A 62 -10.45 12.17 -3.65
CA LEU A 62 -9.34 11.33 -4.15
C LEU A 62 -8.17 11.29 -3.16
N ALA A 63 -7.82 12.43 -2.56
CA ALA A 63 -6.75 12.51 -1.56
C ALA A 63 -7.10 11.73 -0.29
N PHE A 64 -8.35 11.82 0.19
CA PHE A 64 -8.81 11.05 1.36
C PHE A 64 -8.83 9.55 1.07
N ALA A 65 -9.34 9.15 -0.10
CA ALA A 65 -9.35 7.76 -0.54
C ALA A 65 -7.93 7.19 -0.63
N ALA A 66 -7.00 7.88 -1.27
CA ALA A 66 -5.64 7.39 -1.49
C ALA A 66 -4.75 7.43 -0.22
N LYS A 67 -5.05 8.27 0.78
CA LYS A 67 -4.22 8.44 1.99
C LYS A 67 -4.77 7.75 3.23
N HIS A 68 -6.06 7.44 3.26
CA HIS A 68 -6.72 6.90 4.46
C HIS A 68 -7.71 5.78 4.15
N ALA A 69 -8.78 6.06 3.39
CA ALA A 69 -9.90 5.12 3.28
C ALA A 69 -9.60 3.87 2.46
N GLY A 70 -8.73 3.98 1.44
CA GLY A 70 -8.38 2.90 0.52
C GLY A 70 -6.92 2.47 0.57
N VAL A 71 -6.14 2.96 1.54
CA VAL A 71 -4.72 2.60 1.65
C VAL A 71 -4.53 1.42 2.59
N ILE A 72 -3.73 0.44 2.16
CA ILE A 72 -3.19 -0.61 3.04
C ILE A 72 -1.70 -0.31 3.21
N GLN A 73 -1.31 0.01 4.43
CA GLN A 73 0.09 0.21 4.79
C GLN A 73 0.74 -1.13 5.15
N MET A 74 2.06 -1.24 4.94
CA MET A 74 2.82 -2.44 5.30
C MET A 74 2.96 -2.59 6.82
N ALA A 75 3.01 -1.46 7.54
CA ALA A 75 3.13 -1.41 8.99
C ALA A 75 2.39 -0.21 9.59
N ASP A 76 1.91 -0.39 10.81
CA ASP A 76 1.27 0.65 11.62
C ASP A 76 2.30 1.57 12.30
N ILE A 77 1.86 2.77 12.71
CA ILE A 77 2.68 3.72 13.47
C ILE A 77 3.06 3.17 14.85
N LEU A 78 4.28 3.47 15.31
CA LEU A 78 4.75 3.01 16.62
C LEU A 78 4.44 3.99 17.77
N PRO A 79 4.23 3.47 19.00
CA PRO A 79 4.06 4.29 20.19
C PRO A 79 5.24 5.23 20.44
N ALA A 80 4.97 6.37 21.07
CA ALA A 80 5.91 7.47 21.25
C ALA A 80 7.30 7.06 21.80
N ARG A 81 7.38 6.09 22.72
CA ARG A 81 8.65 5.61 23.29
C ARG A 81 9.62 5.06 22.22
N ARG A 82 9.09 4.58 21.09
CA ARG A 82 9.84 4.05 19.95
C ARG A 82 9.30 4.65 18.65
N ALA A 83 9.05 5.96 18.66
CA ALA A 83 8.36 6.67 17.59
C ALA A 83 8.99 6.41 16.22
N ARG A 84 8.15 5.88 15.34
CA ARG A 84 8.42 5.62 13.94
C ARG A 84 7.09 5.76 13.19
N GLY A 85 7.15 6.32 11.99
CA GLY A 85 6.01 6.41 11.10
C GLY A 85 5.52 5.02 10.67
N PRO A 86 4.43 4.97 9.88
CA PRO A 86 4.00 3.73 9.27
C PRO A 86 5.03 3.20 8.25
N ASN A 87 4.87 1.94 7.85
CA ASN A 87 5.79 1.19 6.97
C ASN A 87 7.21 0.97 7.53
N GLU A 88 7.41 1.12 8.83
CA GLU A 88 8.68 0.83 9.50
C GLU A 88 8.69 -0.60 10.10
N PRO A 89 9.85 -1.28 10.18
CA PRO A 89 9.91 -2.71 10.52
C PRO A 89 9.20 -3.10 11.82
N GLY A 90 9.26 -2.24 12.84
CA GLY A 90 8.66 -2.54 14.15
C GLY A 90 7.14 -2.58 14.16
N GLY A 91 6.47 -2.05 13.13
CA GLY A 91 5.01 -2.06 13.00
C GLY A 91 4.48 -3.13 12.05
N ILE A 92 5.36 -3.96 11.45
CA ILE A 92 4.96 -5.06 10.57
C ILE A 92 4.42 -6.20 11.43
N LYS A 93 3.19 -6.65 11.16
CA LYS A 93 2.58 -7.81 11.81
C LYS A 93 3.19 -9.09 11.25
N PHE A 94 3.38 -10.12 12.08
CA PHE A 94 3.97 -11.39 11.64
C PHE A 94 3.21 -12.06 10.49
N GLY A 95 1.87 -11.99 10.49
CA GLY A 95 1.06 -12.48 9.37
C GLY A 95 1.36 -11.75 8.05
N HIS A 96 1.43 -10.41 8.08
CA HIS A 96 1.81 -9.64 6.89
C HIS A 96 3.24 -9.98 6.44
N PHE A 97 4.17 -10.15 7.38
CA PHE A 97 5.54 -10.54 7.03
C PHE A 97 5.59 -11.92 6.36
N ALA A 98 4.80 -12.88 6.85
CA ALA A 98 4.65 -14.18 6.20
C ALA A 98 4.06 -14.04 4.78
N ASP A 99 3.01 -13.24 4.59
CA ASP A 99 2.39 -13.01 3.27
C ASP A 99 3.30 -12.25 2.28
N MET A 100 4.22 -11.42 2.76
CA MET A 100 5.24 -10.77 1.92
C MET A 100 6.20 -11.81 1.32
N VAL A 101 6.52 -12.87 2.06
CA VAL A 101 7.37 -13.96 1.57
C VAL A 101 6.58 -14.77 0.55
N GLN A 102 7.20 -15.03 -0.61
CA GLN A 102 6.54 -15.67 -1.76
C GLN A 102 6.80 -17.18 -1.83
N ALA A 103 7.14 -17.81 -0.70
CA ALA A 103 7.49 -19.23 -0.64
C ALA A 103 6.27 -20.12 -0.92
N ASP A 104 5.13 -19.86 -0.28
CA ASP A 104 3.90 -20.64 -0.41
C ASP A 104 3.43 -20.80 -1.85
N ARG A 105 3.59 -19.76 -2.68
CA ARG A 105 3.20 -19.84 -4.11
C ARG A 105 4.17 -20.68 -4.94
N LYS A 106 5.41 -20.86 -4.50
CA LYS A 106 6.49 -21.57 -5.21
C LYS A 106 6.64 -23.02 -4.71
N TYR A 107 6.50 -23.23 -3.41
CA TYR A 107 6.67 -24.51 -2.72
C TYR A 107 5.40 -24.90 -1.93
N PRO A 108 4.23 -25.03 -2.59
CA PRO A 108 2.94 -25.18 -1.91
C PRO A 108 2.76 -26.51 -1.15
N ASN A 109 3.64 -27.48 -1.37
CA ASN A 109 3.58 -28.80 -0.76
C ASN A 109 4.75 -29.06 0.20
N ASP A 110 5.62 -28.06 0.41
CA ASP A 110 6.74 -28.13 1.34
C ASP A 110 6.52 -27.08 2.44
N PRO A 111 5.92 -27.47 3.57
CA PRO A 111 5.50 -26.54 4.61
C PRO A 111 6.63 -26.08 5.55
N VAL A 112 7.87 -26.56 5.37
CA VAL A 112 9.06 -26.24 6.20
C VAL A 112 10.04 -25.40 5.39
#